data_AF-A0A8X6NVK6-F1
#
_entry.id   AF-A0A8X6NVK6-F1
#
_cell.length_a   1.000
_cell.length_b   1.000
_cell.length_c   1.000
_cell.angle_alpha   90.00
_cell.angle_beta   90.00
_cell.angle_gamma   90.00
#
_symmetry.space_group_name_H-M   'P 1'
#
loop_
_entity.id
_entity.type
_entity.pdbx_description
1 polymer ?
#
loop_
_entity_poly.entity_id
_entity_poly.type
_entity_poly.pdbx_seq_one_letter_code
_entity_poly.pdbx_strand_id
1 'polypeptide(L)'
;MQEIGFEESKEEVISTSEIKEILGMWERVSQFVEKKHPEKVTIGRASDLFNDTCLTHFWNILRGRKKQTSFDMFFSKRPTGESEKNVAKKAKTIEGI
;
A
#
# COMPACT_ATOMS: atom_id res chain seq x y z
N MET A 1 -1.29 24.04 -20.71
CA MET A 1 -1.12 23.44 -19.38
C MET A 1 -2.50 23.27 -18.80
N GLN A 2 -2.98 22.04 -18.67
CA GLN A 2 -4.16 21.75 -17.84
C GLN A 2 -3.63 21.34 -16.47
N GLU A 3 -3.83 22.21 -15.48
CA GLU A 3 -3.64 21.87 -14.08
C GLU A 3 -4.73 20.86 -13.72
N ILE A 4 -4.35 19.59 -13.65
CA ILE A 4 -5.19 18.56 -13.04
C ILE A 4 -5.04 18.79 -11.54
N GLY A 5 -6.01 19.51 -10.97
CA GLY A 5 -6.19 19.64 -9.54
C GLY A 5 -6.29 18.25 -8.94
N PHE A 6 -5.22 17.82 -8.27
CA PHE A 6 -5.27 16.69 -7.37
C PHE A 6 -6.19 17.11 -6.23
N GLU A 7 -7.45 16.71 -6.33
CA GLU A 7 -8.44 16.88 -5.29
C GLU A 7 -7.98 16.00 -4.13
N GLU A 8 -7.09 16.54 -3.30
CA GLU A 8 -6.65 15.98 -2.03
C GLU A 8 -7.85 16.07 -1.08
N SER A 9 -8.83 15.20 -1.33
CA SER A 9 -9.88 14.95 -0.38
C SER A 9 -9.18 14.45 0.88
N LYS A 10 -9.44 15.14 1.98
CA LYS A 10 -9.01 14.74 3.32
C LYS A 10 -9.77 13.46 3.65
N GLU A 11 -9.35 12.34 3.06
CA GLU A 11 -9.99 11.05 3.21
C GLU A 11 -9.90 10.66 4.69
N GLU A 12 -11.07 10.49 5.30
CA GLU A 12 -11.22 9.69 6.50
C GLU A 12 -10.42 8.39 6.27
N VAL A 13 -9.37 8.17 7.06
CA VAL A 13 -8.40 7.10 6.81
C VAL A 13 -9.07 5.76 7.08
N ILE A 14 -9.79 5.22 6.09
CA ILE A 14 -10.43 3.92 6.17
C ILE A 14 -9.38 2.85 6.49
N SER A 15 -9.57 2.05 7.53
CA SER A 15 -8.55 1.08 7.93
C SER A 15 -8.39 -0.04 6.90
N THR A 16 -7.23 -0.71 6.90
CA THR A 16 -7.00 -1.86 6.01
C THR A 16 -7.94 -3.02 6.33
N SER A 17 -8.34 -3.16 7.60
CA SER A 17 -9.34 -4.14 8.06
C SER A 17 -10.71 -3.86 7.48
N GLU A 18 -11.18 -2.61 7.54
CA GLU A 18 -12.49 -2.21 6.99
C GLU A 18 -12.54 -2.44 5.47
N ILE A 19 -11.46 -2.10 4.75
CA ILE A 19 -11.37 -2.40 3.31
C ILE A 19 -11.47 -3.91 3.04
N LYS A 20 -10.74 -4.73 3.80
CA LYS A 20 -10.80 -6.18 3.63
C LYS A 20 -12.18 -6.75 3.97
N GLU A 21 -12.85 -6.17 4.96
CA GLU A 21 -14.20 -6.57 5.34
C GLU A 21 -15.19 -6.32 4.20
N ILE A 22 -15.23 -5.13 3.62
CA ILE A 22 -16.17 -4.83 2.52
C ILE A 22 -15.90 -5.71 1.28
N LEU A 23 -14.61 -5.97 0.97
CA LEU A 23 -14.25 -6.88 -0.12
C LEU A 23 -14.76 -8.31 0.15
N GLY A 24 -14.62 -8.80 1.37
CA GLY A 24 -15.13 -10.12 1.75
C GLY A 24 -16.66 -10.19 1.84
N MET A 25 -17.33 -9.10 2.24
CA MET A 25 -18.80 -9.02 2.19
C MET A 25 -19.30 -9.10 0.75
N TRP A 26 -18.69 -8.35 -0.16
CA TRP A 26 -19.05 -8.39 -1.57
C TRP A 26 -18.89 -9.78 -2.18
N GLU A 27 -17.79 -10.49 -1.89
CA GLU A 27 -17.58 -11.85 -2.39
C GLU A 27 -18.76 -12.77 -2.03
N ARG A 28 -19.23 -12.71 -0.78
CA ARG A 28 -20.39 -13.51 -0.33
C ARG A 28 -21.67 -13.11 -1.05
N VAL A 29 -21.91 -11.81 -1.21
CA VAL A 29 -23.08 -11.29 -1.94
C VAL A 29 -23.05 -11.75 -3.39
N SER A 30 -21.93 -11.58 -4.08
CA SER A 30 -21.73 -11.95 -5.48
C SER A 30 -22.00 -13.45 -5.70
N GLN A 31 -21.42 -14.32 -4.88
CA GLN A 31 -21.66 -15.77 -4.97
C GLN A 31 -23.13 -16.13 -4.72
N PHE A 32 -23.78 -15.47 -3.77
CA PHE A 32 -25.19 -15.71 -3.48
C PHE A 32 -26.07 -15.32 -4.66
N VAL A 33 -25.91 -14.11 -5.20
CA VAL A 33 -26.74 -13.63 -6.31
C VAL A 33 -26.47 -14.42 -7.59
N GLU A 34 -25.21 -14.76 -7.87
CA GLU A 34 -24.84 -15.58 -9.02
C GLU A 34 -25.47 -16.97 -8.95
N LYS A 35 -25.63 -17.56 -7.76
CA LYS A 35 -26.30 -18.85 -7.59
C LYS A 35 -27.82 -18.74 -7.64
N LYS A 36 -28.40 -17.75 -6.95
CA LYS A 36 -29.84 -17.73 -6.64
C LYS A 36 -30.68 -16.89 -7.60
N HIS A 37 -30.10 -15.90 -8.27
CA HIS A 37 -30.90 -15.01 -9.11
C HIS A 37 -31.30 -15.69 -10.43
N PRO A 38 -32.57 -15.59 -10.87
CA PRO A 38 -33.01 -16.20 -12.12
C PRO A 38 -32.43 -15.50 -13.34
N GLU A 39 -32.32 -14.18 -13.32
CA GLU A 39 -31.73 -13.40 -14.40
C GLU A 39 -30.21 -13.26 -14.18
N LYS A 40 -29.42 -14.09 -14.86
CA LYS A 40 -27.96 -14.14 -14.67
C LYS A 40 -27.24 -13.00 -15.38
N VAL A 41 -27.73 -12.58 -16.54
CA VAL A 41 -27.00 -11.63 -17.39
C VAL A 41 -27.07 -10.23 -16.80
N THR A 42 -28.25 -9.79 -16.36
CA THR A 42 -28.43 -8.48 -15.74
C THR A 42 -27.65 -8.37 -14.43
N ILE A 43 -27.66 -9.42 -13.60
CA ILE A 43 -26.90 -9.45 -12.34
C ILE A 43 -25.40 -9.49 -12.62
N GLY A 44 -24.93 -10.26 -13.60
CA GLY A 44 -23.53 -10.25 -14.01
C GLY A 44 -23.06 -8.84 -14.34
N ARG A 45 -23.81 -8.10 -15.16
CA ARG A 45 -23.50 -6.70 -15.50
C ARG A 45 -23.50 -5.78 -14.28
N ALA A 46 -24.46 -5.96 -13.35
CA ALA A 46 -24.51 -5.16 -12.13
C ALA A 46 -23.31 -5.45 -11.22
N SER A 47 -22.92 -6.72 -11.12
CA SER A 47 -21.72 -7.14 -10.39
C SER A 47 -20.46 -6.59 -11.02
N ASP A 48 -20.31 -6.67 -12.35
CA ASP A 48 -19.16 -6.12 -13.07
C ASP A 48 -19.04 -4.61 -12.82
N LEU A 49 -20.16 -3.88 -12.97
CA LEU A 49 -20.20 -2.44 -12.69
C LEU A 49 -19.78 -2.12 -11.24
N PHE A 50 -20.24 -2.90 -10.26
CA PHE A 50 -19.86 -2.69 -8.86
C PHE A 50 -18.38 -2.98 -8.61
N ASN A 51 -17.82 -4.02 -9.22
CA ASN A 51 -16.39 -4.32 -9.15
C ASN A 51 -15.55 -3.18 -9.75
N ASP A 52 -15.92 -2.71 -10.94
CA ASP A 52 -15.19 -1.69 -11.68
C ASP A 52 -15.23 -0.32 -11.00
N THR A 53 -16.37 0.04 -10.40
CA THR A 53 -16.55 1.37 -9.79
C THR A 53 -16.16 1.39 -8.32
N CYS A 54 -16.75 0.52 -7.50
CA CYS A 54 -16.63 0.55 -6.05
C CYS A 54 -15.37 -0.18 -5.58
N LEU A 55 -15.22 -1.45 -5.97
CA LEU A 55 -14.12 -2.26 -5.42
C LEU A 55 -12.76 -1.83 -5.94
N THR A 56 -12.67 -1.40 -7.21
CA THR A 56 -11.42 -0.89 -7.77
C THR A 56 -10.83 0.24 -6.94
N HIS A 57 -11.65 1.15 -6.40
CA HIS A 57 -11.19 2.20 -5.49
C HIS A 57 -10.49 1.61 -4.25
N PHE A 58 -11.14 0.66 -3.57
CA PHE A 58 -10.59 0.00 -2.40
C PHE A 58 -9.35 -0.85 -2.68
N TRP A 59 -9.32 -1.56 -3.82
CA TRP A 59 -8.14 -2.30 -4.30
C TRP A 59 -6.96 -1.37 -4.55
N ASN A 60 -7.21 -0.18 -5.11
CA ASN A 60 -6.18 0.82 -5.34
C ASN A 60 -5.61 1.35 -4.03
N ILE A 61 -6.44 1.57 -3.00
CA ILE A 61 -5.97 1.94 -1.66
C ILE A 61 -5.05 0.86 -1.09
N LEU A 62 -5.45 -0.42 -1.13
CA LEU A 62 -4.61 -1.53 -0.65
C LEU A 62 -3.28 -1.61 -1.40
N ARG A 63 -3.32 -1.42 -2.72
CA ARG A 63 -2.13 -1.42 -3.58
C ARG A 63 -1.21 -0.25 -3.25
N GLY A 64 -1.76 0.93 -3.00
CA GLY A 64 -1.03 2.10 -2.53
C GLY A 64 -0.30 1.83 -1.22
N ARG A 65 -1.00 1.27 -0.23
CA ARG A 65 -0.41 0.90 1.08
C ARG A 65 0.72 -0.10 0.96
N LYS A 66 0.55 -1.15 0.14
CA LYS A 66 1.60 -2.15 -0.09
C LYS A 66 2.87 -1.53 -0.70
N LYS A 67 2.71 -0.58 -1.63
CA LYS A 67 3.83 0.16 -2.22
C LYS A 67 4.53 1.03 -1.17
N GLN A 68 3.77 1.75 -0.34
CA GLN A 68 4.33 2.57 0.74
C GLN A 68 5.16 1.73 1.72
N THR A 69 4.61 0.64 2.24
CA THR A 69 5.34 -0.26 3.15
C THR A 69 6.60 -0.84 2.51
N SER A 70 6.55 -1.19 1.22
CA SER A 70 7.71 -1.69 0.48
C SER A 70 8.80 -0.64 0.30
N PHE A 71 8.41 0.62 0.05
CA PHE A 71 9.32 1.74 -0.07
C PHE A 71 9.98 2.02 1.28
N ASP A 72 9.20 2.14 2.36
CA ASP A 72 9.70 2.36 3.72
C ASP A 72 10.75 1.30 4.12
N MET A 73 10.49 0.03 3.82
CA MET A 73 11.42 -1.07 4.09
C MET A 73 12.72 -0.98 3.25
N PHE A 74 12.63 -0.50 2.00
CA PHE A 74 13.80 -0.36 1.13
C PHE A 74 14.72 0.78 1.59
N PHE A 75 14.15 1.93 1.97
CA PHE A 75 14.94 3.07 2.43
C PHE A 75 15.47 2.91 3.86
N SER A 76 14.79 2.11 4.70
CA SER A 76 15.25 1.76 6.05
C SER A 76 16.44 0.78 6.07
N LYS A 77 16.80 0.17 4.92
CA LYS A 77 17.95 -0.74 4.79
C LYS A 77 19.28 -0.05 4.46
N ARG A 78 19.34 1.29 4.38
CA ARG A 78 20.63 1.98 4.27
C ARG A 78 21.40 1.74 5.58
N PRO A 79 22.61 1.15 5.55
CA PRO A 79 23.41 1.03 6.76
C PRO A 79 23.71 2.45 7.22
N THR A 80 23.29 2.76 8.44
CA THR A 80 23.78 3.94 9.16
C THR A 80 25.29 3.87 9.12
N GLY A 81 25.92 4.70 8.30
CA GLY A 81 27.36 4.89 8.32
C GLY A 81 27.71 5.39 9.72
N GLU A 82 28.28 4.53 10.54
CA GLU A 82 28.92 4.97 11.77
C GLU A 82 30.07 5.91 11.38
N SER A 83 29.83 7.19 11.63
CA SER A 83 30.78 8.27 11.44
C SER A 83 32.02 8.03 12.30
N GLU A 84 33.16 8.09 11.62
CA GLU A 84 34.51 8.34 12.11
C GLU A 84 34.62 8.93 13.52
N LYS A 85 35.20 8.15 14.44
CA LYS A 85 35.91 8.68 15.60
C LYS A 85 37.07 7.76 16.00
N ASN A 86 38.14 7.77 15.21
CA ASN A 86 39.45 7.31 15.67
C ASN A 86 40.52 8.28 15.16
N VAL A 87 40.47 9.51 15.67
CA VAL A 87 41.59 10.45 15.58
C VAL A 87 42.69 9.95 16.51
N ALA A 88 43.78 9.52 15.87
CA ALA A 88 45.17 9.60 16.33
C ALA A 88 45.46 9.35 17.82
N LYS A 89 45.96 8.15 18.15
CA LYS A 89 46.97 7.95 19.22
C LYS A 89 47.57 6.54 19.17
N LYS A 90 48.43 6.25 18.19
CA LYS A 90 49.56 5.32 18.38
C LYS A 90 50.60 5.45 17.27
N ALA A 91 51.49 6.41 17.40
CA ALA A 91 52.80 6.39 16.76
C ALA A 91 53.81 6.96 17.75
N LYS A 92 54.29 6.12 18.67
CA LYS A 92 55.61 6.30 19.28
C LYS A 92 56.17 4.97 19.77
N THR A 93 56.75 4.27 18.81
CA THR A 93 57.90 3.38 18.94
C THR A 93 58.66 3.70 17.63
N ILE A 94 59.93 4.06 17.53
CA ILE A 94 61.16 3.66 18.21
C ILE A 94 62.26 4.66 17.75
N GLU A 95 63.16 5.09 18.63
CA GLU A 95 64.58 5.47 18.40
C GLU A 95 65.07 6.00 19.77
N GLY A 96 66.11 5.50 20.44
CA GLY A 96 67.34 4.91 19.94
C GLY A 96 68.48 5.91 20.13
N ILE A 97 68.99 6.02 21.37
CA ILE A 97 70.38 6.26 21.86
C ILE A 97 70.31 6.46 23.37
#